data_AF-A0A970T6Q2-F1
#
_entry.id   AF-A0A970T6Q2-F1
#
_cell.length_a   1.000
_cell.length_b   1.000
_cell.length_c   1.000
_cell.angle_alpha   90.00
_cell.angle_beta   90.00
_cell.angle_gamma   90.00
#
_symmetry.space_group_name_H-M   'P 1'
#
loop_
_entity.id
_entity.type
_entity.pdbx_description
1 polymer ?
#
loop_
_entity_poly.entity_id
_entity_poly.type
_entity_poly.pdbx_seq_one_letter_code
_entity_poly.pdbx_strand_id
1 'polypeptide(L)'
;MKSRLFAAATSITALVVLLFLAPFTAQAQDTTIKTKQQAELLIPRPALQPVKSLDPNAAETLDTLDTANPHIKILLLSDYSWKYYKDADYGKDIAEFNEYWNNDQPDPYHVPLDALQDEIALWIVDSLCGYRCPHQGEVYSKFGYRHGRRHQGVDLPLKTGTPVYAAFDGKVRMAKYFRGYGNLVVIRHENGLETFYGHLSKILVEVGDWINAGTMIGLGGSTGRSTGPHLHFETRYKGYAFDPQWLIDFSSGTLRHRLFVLKKKHFNADSKYVPEDEQVEIDILEGDTRDREEAAAKAEAERKALAAAQYHTIRSGDTLGAIAIRYGTSVNKLCNLNGISSRTLLQIGRKLRVK
;
A
#
# COMPACT_ATOMS: atom_id res chain seq x y z
N MET A 1 -81.74 39.06 -7.53
CA MET A 1 -80.69 39.96 -8.07
C MET A 1 -79.68 39.11 -8.83
N LYS A 2 -79.39 39.48 -10.08
CA LYS A 2 -78.44 38.81 -10.97
C LYS A 2 -77.01 39.27 -10.64
N SER A 3 -76.04 38.36 -10.58
CA SER A 3 -74.66 38.67 -10.97
C SER A 3 -73.87 37.39 -11.27
N ARG A 4 -73.22 37.43 -12.44
CA ARG A 4 -72.41 36.40 -13.10
C ARG A 4 -71.12 36.12 -12.33
N LEU A 5 -70.57 34.91 -12.45
CA LEU A 5 -69.12 34.74 -12.61
C LEU A 5 -68.79 33.52 -13.47
N PHE A 6 -67.74 33.71 -14.26
CA PHE A 6 -67.35 33.00 -15.48
C PHE A 6 -66.76 31.61 -15.23
N ALA A 7 -66.96 30.74 -16.22
CA ALA A 7 -66.25 29.49 -16.40
C ALA A 7 -64.79 29.73 -16.81
N ALA A 8 -63.87 28.96 -16.22
CA ALA A 8 -62.55 28.69 -16.79
C ALA A 8 -62.39 27.16 -16.83
N ALA A 9 -62.43 26.61 -18.04
CA ALA A 9 -62.09 25.23 -18.31
C ALA A 9 -60.58 25.16 -18.53
N THR A 10 -59.88 24.33 -17.75
CA THR A 10 -58.49 23.99 -18.02
C THR A 10 -58.39 22.47 -17.98
N SER A 11 -58.29 21.88 -19.17
CA SER A 11 -57.96 20.46 -19.37
C SER A 11 -56.55 20.20 -18.84
N ILE A 12 -56.43 19.31 -17.85
CA ILE A 12 -55.15 18.73 -17.46
C ILE A 12 -55.07 17.37 -18.16
N THR A 13 -54.33 17.33 -19.27
CA THR A 13 -53.87 16.09 -19.89
C THR A 13 -52.95 15.36 -18.92
N ALA A 14 -53.37 14.18 -18.46
CA ALA A 14 -52.55 13.27 -17.68
C ALA A 14 -51.47 12.67 -18.58
N LEU A 15 -50.21 13.07 -18.36
CA LEU A 15 -49.05 12.37 -18.90
C LEU A 15 -48.71 11.21 -17.94
N VAL A 16 -49.19 10.01 -18.27
CA VAL A 16 -48.77 8.78 -17.58
C VAL A 16 -47.34 8.48 -18.02
N VAL A 17 -46.36 8.85 -17.19
CA VAL A 17 -44.99 8.36 -17.32
C VAL A 17 -44.94 6.98 -16.68
N LEU A 18 -44.96 5.93 -17.51
CA LEU A 18 -44.58 4.58 -17.10
C LEU A 18 -43.08 4.60 -16.74
N LEU A 19 -42.76 4.83 -15.47
CA LEU A 19 -41.45 4.54 -14.92
C LEU A 19 -41.34 3.02 -14.80
N PHE A 20 -40.64 2.40 -15.77
CA PHE A 20 -40.12 1.05 -15.58
C PHE A 20 -39.19 1.08 -14.37
N LEU A 21 -39.67 0.57 -13.23
CA LEU A 21 -38.83 0.14 -12.12
C LEU A 21 -38.04 -1.09 -12.58
N ALA A 22 -36.91 -0.84 -13.24
CA ALA A 22 -35.88 -1.86 -13.30
C ALA A 22 -35.39 -2.09 -11.87
N PRO A 23 -35.30 -3.34 -11.37
CA PRO A 23 -34.65 -3.60 -10.10
C PRO A 23 -33.21 -3.11 -10.24
N PHE A 24 -32.85 -2.09 -9.46
CA PHE A 24 -31.47 -1.66 -9.34
C PHE A 24 -30.76 -2.75 -8.55
N THR A 25 -30.28 -3.78 -9.25
CA THR A 25 -29.30 -4.69 -8.66
C THR A 25 -28.08 -3.83 -8.38
N ALA A 26 -27.86 -3.50 -7.10
CA ALA A 26 -26.62 -2.93 -6.63
C ALA A 26 -25.52 -3.96 -6.90
N GLN A 27 -24.95 -3.91 -8.10
CA GLN A 27 -23.69 -4.58 -8.39
C GLN A 27 -22.68 -3.98 -7.43
N ALA A 28 -22.11 -4.80 -6.55
CA ALA A 28 -20.98 -4.40 -5.74
C ALA A 28 -19.95 -3.78 -6.67
N GLN A 29 -19.79 -2.46 -6.60
CA GLN A 29 -18.75 -1.79 -7.35
C GLN A 29 -17.43 -2.36 -6.83
N ASP A 30 -16.61 -2.87 -7.74
CA ASP A 30 -15.21 -3.18 -7.47
C ASP A 30 -14.55 -1.89 -6.95
N THR A 31 -14.44 -1.78 -5.62
CA THR A 31 -13.86 -0.62 -4.92
C THR A 31 -12.33 -0.66 -4.99
N THR A 32 -11.75 -1.67 -5.64
CA THR A 32 -10.32 -1.75 -5.87
C THR A 32 -9.91 -0.60 -6.77
N ILE A 33 -9.26 0.41 -6.19
CA ILE A 33 -8.65 1.50 -6.94
C ILE A 33 -7.44 0.93 -7.67
N LYS A 34 -7.54 0.78 -9.00
CA LYS A 34 -6.51 0.18 -9.86
C LYS A 34 -5.47 1.20 -10.34
N THR A 35 -5.69 2.50 -10.09
CA THR A 35 -4.79 3.57 -10.56
C THR A 35 -4.71 4.75 -9.59
N LYS A 36 -3.55 5.41 -9.57
CA LYS A 36 -3.32 6.66 -8.81
C LYS A 36 -4.30 7.78 -9.18
N GLN A 37 -4.71 7.89 -10.45
CA GLN A 37 -5.68 8.89 -10.90
C GLN A 37 -7.09 8.66 -10.32
N GLN A 38 -7.53 7.41 -10.18
CA GLN A 38 -8.80 7.10 -9.54
C GLN A 38 -8.77 7.37 -8.02
N ALA A 39 -7.63 7.18 -7.37
CA ALA A 39 -7.43 7.58 -5.97
C ALA A 39 -7.54 9.10 -5.79
N GLU A 40 -6.97 9.90 -6.70
CA GLU A 40 -6.96 11.36 -6.59
C GLU A 40 -8.34 12.01 -6.77
N LEU A 41 -9.24 11.38 -7.53
CA LEU A 41 -10.60 11.87 -7.81
C LEU A 41 -11.61 11.68 -6.66
N LEU A 42 -11.34 10.77 -5.72
CA LEU A 42 -12.23 10.45 -4.60
C LEU A 42 -11.91 11.21 -3.30
N ILE A 43 -10.87 12.04 -3.30
CA ILE A 43 -10.40 12.75 -2.11
C ILE A 43 -10.89 14.21 -2.16
N PRO A 44 -11.92 14.62 -1.40
CA PRO A 44 -11.92 15.97 -0.86
C PRO A 44 -10.74 16.01 0.12
N ARG A 45 -9.67 16.76 -0.18
CA ARG A 45 -8.48 16.83 0.68
C ARG A 45 -8.80 17.57 1.98
N PRO A 46 -8.71 16.89 3.14
CA PRO A 46 -8.02 17.47 4.28
C PRO A 46 -6.70 16.73 4.52
N ALA A 47 -5.78 17.42 5.21
CA ALA A 47 -4.37 17.05 5.32
C ALA A 47 -4.11 15.62 5.84
N LEU A 48 -2.90 15.13 5.52
CA LEU A 48 -2.22 13.92 6.00
C LEU A 48 -1.98 13.96 7.54
N GLN A 49 -3.00 14.24 8.33
CA GLN A 49 -2.90 14.08 9.76
C GLN A 49 -3.00 12.58 10.07
N PRO A 50 -2.07 12.03 10.85
CA PRO A 50 -2.11 10.62 11.24
C PRO A 50 -3.44 10.34 11.94
N VAL A 51 -4.05 9.19 11.64
CA VAL A 51 -5.33 8.83 12.26
C VAL A 51 -5.05 8.39 13.68
N LYS A 52 -5.60 9.13 14.64
CA LYS A 52 -5.51 8.76 16.05
C LYS A 52 -6.23 7.43 16.27
N SER A 53 -5.63 6.56 17.09
CA SER A 53 -6.32 5.36 17.56
C SER A 53 -7.60 5.74 18.28
N LEU A 54 -8.67 4.98 18.03
CA LEU A 54 -9.89 5.06 18.83
C LEU A 54 -9.58 4.82 20.33
N ASP A 55 -10.28 5.52 21.20
CA ASP A 55 -10.20 5.34 22.66
C ASP A 55 -11.13 4.19 23.08
N PRO A 56 -10.66 3.15 23.80
CA PRO A 56 -11.52 2.09 24.34
C PRO A 56 -12.55 2.59 25.37
N ASN A 57 -12.27 3.70 26.05
CA ASN A 57 -13.17 4.34 27.01
C ASN A 57 -14.01 5.43 26.35
N ALA A 58 -14.05 5.47 25.01
CA ALA A 58 -14.92 6.37 24.29
C ALA A 58 -16.37 6.18 24.73
N ALA A 59 -17.09 7.30 24.66
CA ALA A 59 -18.45 7.48 25.12
C ALA A 59 -19.38 6.29 24.84
N GLU A 60 -20.17 5.93 25.85
CA GLU A 60 -21.16 4.86 25.79
C GLU A 60 -22.17 5.11 24.66
N THR A 61 -22.64 4.04 24.02
CA THR A 61 -23.71 4.16 23.01
C THR A 61 -25.02 4.49 23.71
N LEU A 62 -25.60 5.65 23.36
CA LEU A 62 -26.88 6.10 23.87
C LEU A 62 -28.04 5.61 23.01
N ASP A 63 -27.88 5.67 21.68
CA ASP A 63 -28.95 5.37 20.74
C ASP A 63 -28.39 4.95 19.37
N THR A 64 -29.26 4.43 18.51
CA THR A 64 -28.99 3.92 17.17
C THR A 64 -29.97 4.49 16.15
N LEU A 65 -29.46 5.02 15.04
CA LEU A 65 -30.27 5.43 13.89
C LEU A 65 -30.05 4.48 12.71
N ASP A 66 -31.14 4.15 12.02
CA ASP A 66 -31.10 3.39 10.78
C ASP A 66 -30.53 4.21 9.63
N THR A 67 -29.82 3.54 8.73
CA THR A 67 -29.41 4.11 7.44
C THR A 67 -30.16 3.44 6.30
N ALA A 68 -29.98 3.93 5.07
CA ALA A 68 -30.53 3.28 3.88
C ALA A 68 -29.93 1.88 3.63
N ASN A 69 -28.75 1.59 4.18
CA ASN A 69 -28.20 0.24 4.17
C ASN A 69 -28.66 -0.48 5.46
N PRO A 70 -29.36 -1.61 5.37
CA PRO A 70 -29.89 -2.31 6.54
C PRO A 70 -28.80 -2.75 7.53
N HIS A 71 -27.57 -2.94 7.05
CA HIS A 71 -26.42 -3.43 7.82
C HIS A 71 -25.48 -2.34 8.34
N ILE A 72 -25.79 -1.07 8.03
CA ILE A 72 -25.07 0.09 8.58
C ILE A 72 -26.04 0.87 9.47
N LYS A 73 -25.62 1.10 10.71
CA LYS A 73 -26.31 1.97 11.67
C LYS A 73 -25.44 3.18 12.00
N ILE A 74 -26.04 4.24 12.53
CA ILE A 74 -25.34 5.36 13.16
C ILE A 74 -25.50 5.20 14.67
N LEU A 75 -24.39 5.09 15.40
CA LEU A 75 -24.37 5.12 16.85
C LEU A 75 -24.26 6.56 17.34
N LEU A 76 -25.15 6.96 18.22
CA LEU A 76 -25.06 8.21 18.98
C LEU A 76 -24.37 7.93 20.31
N LEU A 77 -23.32 8.67 20.63
CA LEU A 77 -22.46 8.43 21.78
C LEU A 77 -22.71 9.46 22.88
N SER A 78 -22.41 9.09 24.13
CA SER A 78 -22.67 9.91 25.33
C SER A 78 -21.88 11.21 25.45
N ASP A 79 -20.87 11.42 24.61
CA ASP A 79 -20.10 12.65 24.48
C ASP A 79 -20.61 13.57 23.36
N TYR A 80 -21.83 13.32 22.86
CA TYR A 80 -22.45 14.03 21.75
C TYR A 80 -21.74 13.86 20.41
N SER A 81 -20.88 12.85 20.29
CA SER A 81 -20.34 12.40 19.01
C SER A 81 -21.19 11.28 18.40
N TRP A 82 -20.86 10.90 17.17
CA TRP A 82 -21.52 9.80 16.47
C TRP A 82 -20.51 9.03 15.61
N LYS A 83 -20.82 7.77 15.31
CA LYS A 83 -20.03 6.95 14.36
C LYS A 83 -20.91 5.97 13.60
N TYR A 84 -20.44 5.53 12.44
CA TYR A 84 -21.05 4.39 11.76
C TYR A 84 -20.71 3.09 12.48
N TYR A 85 -21.64 2.14 12.41
CA TYR A 85 -21.49 0.79 12.93
C TYR A 85 -21.99 -0.21 11.90
N LYS A 86 -21.15 -1.22 11.63
CA LYS A 86 -21.47 -2.34 10.75
C LYS A 86 -21.90 -3.51 11.62
N ASP A 87 -23.10 -4.04 11.33
CA ASP A 87 -23.64 -5.18 12.05
C ASP A 87 -22.98 -6.51 11.61
N ALA A 88 -23.38 -7.61 12.25
CA ALA A 88 -22.84 -8.94 11.99
C ALA A 88 -23.07 -9.44 10.55
N ASP A 89 -24.04 -8.87 9.85
CA ASP A 89 -24.52 -9.33 8.57
C ASP A 89 -23.93 -8.53 7.40
N TYR A 90 -23.29 -7.39 7.68
CA TYR A 90 -22.69 -6.49 6.69
C TYR A 90 -21.81 -7.22 5.66
N GLY A 91 -20.95 -8.14 6.12
CA GLY A 91 -19.98 -8.84 5.26
C GLY A 91 -20.52 -10.07 4.53
N LYS A 92 -21.82 -10.39 4.60
CA LYS A 92 -22.36 -11.65 4.06
C LYS A 92 -22.22 -11.77 2.54
N ASP A 93 -22.46 -10.67 1.82
CA ASP A 93 -22.50 -10.66 0.35
C ASP A 93 -21.21 -10.12 -0.30
N ILE A 94 -20.18 -9.81 0.50
CA ILE A 94 -18.91 -9.26 0.01
C ILE A 94 -17.99 -10.40 -0.43
N ALA A 95 -17.52 -10.35 -1.69
CA ALA A 95 -16.74 -11.43 -2.30
C ALA A 95 -15.45 -11.72 -1.53
N GLU A 96 -14.77 -10.70 -1.02
CA GLU A 96 -13.53 -10.80 -0.26
C GLU A 96 -13.67 -11.68 1.00
N PHE A 97 -14.87 -11.75 1.59
CA PHE A 97 -15.15 -12.59 2.76
C PHE A 97 -15.63 -14.01 2.42
N ASN A 98 -15.82 -14.32 1.14
CA ASN A 98 -16.34 -15.61 0.68
C ASN A 98 -15.34 -16.34 -0.23
N GLU A 99 -14.55 -15.63 -1.02
CA GLU A 99 -13.50 -16.20 -1.86
C GLU A 99 -12.28 -16.61 -1.04
N TYR A 100 -11.69 -17.77 -1.38
CA TYR A 100 -10.52 -18.33 -0.67
C TYR A 100 -10.73 -18.35 0.85
N TRP A 101 -11.96 -18.61 1.30
CA TRP A 101 -12.30 -18.66 2.72
C TRP A 101 -11.94 -20.05 3.27
N ASN A 102 -10.83 -20.10 4.00
CA ASN A 102 -10.36 -21.28 4.71
C ASN A 102 -9.89 -20.83 6.09
N ASN A 103 -10.28 -21.57 7.13
CA ASN A 103 -9.93 -21.29 8.53
C ASN A 103 -8.91 -22.27 9.11
N ASP A 104 -8.29 -23.10 8.25
CA ASP A 104 -7.30 -24.11 8.58
C ASP A 104 -5.86 -23.65 8.42
N GLN A 105 -5.59 -22.87 7.37
CA GLN A 105 -4.25 -22.40 7.06
C GLN A 105 -4.14 -20.88 7.18
N PRO A 106 -3.02 -20.35 7.72
CA PRO A 106 -2.70 -18.93 7.72
C PRO A 106 -2.71 -18.30 6.33
N ASP A 107 -2.26 -19.00 5.29
CA ASP A 107 -2.34 -18.53 3.91
C ASP A 107 -3.34 -19.39 3.12
N PRO A 108 -4.54 -18.87 2.84
CA PRO A 108 -5.55 -19.60 2.07
C PRO A 108 -5.53 -19.30 0.56
N TYR A 109 -4.72 -18.34 0.10
CA TYR A 109 -4.84 -17.80 -1.25
C TYR A 109 -4.00 -18.56 -2.28
N HIS A 110 -2.76 -18.94 -1.91
CA HIS A 110 -1.82 -19.67 -2.78
C HIS A 110 -1.65 -19.05 -4.19
N VAL A 111 -1.85 -17.74 -4.32
CA VAL A 111 -1.69 -17.00 -5.58
C VAL A 111 -0.20 -16.73 -5.81
N PRO A 112 0.33 -16.91 -7.03
CA PRO A 112 1.71 -16.54 -7.31
C PRO A 112 1.88 -15.01 -7.38
N LEU A 113 3.10 -14.53 -7.09
CA LEU A 113 3.38 -13.11 -6.89
C LEU A 113 3.20 -12.30 -8.19
N ASP A 114 3.46 -12.91 -9.33
CA ASP A 114 3.30 -12.35 -10.67
C ASP A 114 1.83 -12.06 -11.01
N ALA A 115 0.89 -12.82 -10.44
CA ALA A 115 -0.54 -12.60 -10.60
C ALA A 115 -1.06 -11.36 -9.82
N LEU A 116 -0.28 -10.84 -8.87
CA LEU A 116 -0.62 -9.58 -8.20
C LEU A 116 -0.32 -8.38 -9.09
N GLN A 117 -1.10 -7.32 -8.93
CA GLN A 117 -0.83 -6.02 -9.55
C GLN A 117 0.45 -5.41 -8.95
N ASP A 118 1.14 -4.56 -9.72
CA ASP A 118 2.40 -3.94 -9.27
C ASP A 118 2.17 -2.90 -8.17
N GLU A 119 1.05 -2.19 -8.24
CA GLU A 119 0.58 -1.22 -7.24
C GLU A 119 -0.88 -1.51 -6.90
N ILE A 120 -1.18 -1.58 -5.61
CA ILE A 120 -2.51 -1.88 -5.06
C ILE A 120 -2.84 -0.77 -4.09
N ALA A 121 -3.88 0.01 -4.37
CA ALA A 121 -4.33 1.06 -3.47
C ALA A 121 -5.27 0.47 -2.40
N LEU A 122 -4.80 0.47 -1.16
CA LEU A 122 -5.54 -0.01 0.01
C LEU A 122 -6.09 1.16 0.81
N TRP A 123 -7.41 1.29 0.83
CA TRP A 123 -8.09 2.14 1.81
C TRP A 123 -8.03 1.45 3.16
N ILE A 124 -7.19 1.96 4.05
CA ILE A 124 -7.02 1.41 5.40
C ILE A 124 -8.18 1.86 6.30
N VAL A 125 -8.55 3.14 6.22
CA VAL A 125 -9.72 3.70 6.90
C VAL A 125 -10.38 4.80 6.06
N ASP A 126 -11.72 4.78 6.03
CA ASP A 126 -12.57 5.76 5.36
C ASP A 126 -13.57 6.37 6.36
N SER A 127 -14.72 6.87 5.90
CA SER A 127 -15.75 7.40 6.81
C SER A 127 -16.55 6.31 7.54
N LEU A 128 -16.52 5.07 7.07
CA LEU A 128 -17.28 3.93 7.59
C LEU A 128 -16.41 2.96 8.41
N CYS A 129 -15.09 3.00 8.23
CA CYS A 129 -14.13 2.09 8.86
C CYS A 129 -13.30 2.77 9.96
N GLY A 130 -13.19 2.10 11.11
CA GLY A 130 -12.40 2.59 12.24
C GLY A 130 -10.93 2.11 12.23
N TYR A 131 -10.11 2.75 13.06
CA TYR A 131 -8.76 2.28 13.39
C TYR A 131 -8.51 2.30 14.89
N ARG A 132 -7.94 1.23 15.42
CA ARG A 132 -7.41 1.13 16.77
C ARG A 132 -6.01 0.56 16.72
N CYS A 133 -5.07 1.10 17.49
CA CYS A 133 -3.79 0.40 17.67
C CYS A 133 -4.05 -0.95 18.39
N PRO A 134 -3.58 -2.09 17.87
CA PRO A 134 -3.88 -3.40 18.45
C PRO A 134 -3.26 -3.60 19.84
N HIS A 135 -2.08 -3.01 20.04
CA HIS A 135 -1.41 -2.81 21.31
C HIS A 135 -0.36 -1.70 21.13
N GLN A 136 -0.42 -0.64 21.94
CA GLN A 136 0.50 0.49 21.83
C GLN A 136 1.78 0.22 22.63
N GLY A 137 2.94 0.39 21.98
CA GLY A 137 4.25 0.19 22.58
C GLY A 137 5.37 0.13 21.54
N GLU A 138 6.60 0.10 22.01
CA GLU A 138 7.78 0.00 21.14
C GLU A 138 7.87 -1.36 20.46
N VAL A 139 8.25 -1.36 19.18
CA VAL A 139 8.53 -2.58 18.44
C VAL A 139 9.85 -3.16 18.94
N TYR A 140 9.77 -4.24 19.72
CA TYR A 140 10.97 -4.95 20.20
C TYR A 140 11.66 -5.69 19.08
N SER A 141 10.88 -6.25 18.16
CA SER A 141 11.43 -7.05 17.09
C SER A 141 10.72 -6.77 15.77
N LYS A 142 11.49 -6.34 14.77
CA LYS A 142 11.00 -5.80 13.48
C LYS A 142 10.74 -6.88 12.44
N PHE A 143 9.96 -6.55 11.42
CA PHE A 143 9.78 -7.35 10.21
C PHE A 143 11.11 -7.61 9.50
N GLY A 144 11.22 -8.76 8.81
CA GLY A 144 12.37 -9.10 7.98
C GLY A 144 13.21 -10.25 8.52
N TYR A 145 14.42 -10.45 7.98
CA TYR A 145 15.28 -11.59 8.33
C TYR A 145 15.93 -11.45 9.71
N ARG A 146 15.87 -12.52 10.51
CA ARG A 146 16.55 -12.69 11.80
C ARG A 146 17.25 -14.04 11.82
N HIS A 147 18.58 -14.06 11.91
CA HIS A 147 19.38 -15.28 11.91
C HIS A 147 19.00 -16.26 10.76
N GLY A 148 18.80 -15.72 9.56
CA GLY A 148 18.41 -16.49 8.37
C GLY A 148 16.94 -16.93 8.33
N ARG A 149 16.11 -16.56 9.31
CA ARG A 149 14.65 -16.83 9.30
C ARG A 149 13.87 -15.54 9.13
N ARG A 150 12.90 -15.56 8.22
CA ARG A 150 12.00 -14.42 7.98
C ARG A 150 11.00 -14.27 9.12
N HIS A 151 10.96 -13.10 9.72
CA HIS A 151 9.90 -12.64 10.59
C HIS A 151 8.83 -11.93 9.77
N GLN A 152 7.59 -12.43 9.83
CA GLN A 152 6.50 -12.01 8.96
C GLN A 152 5.68 -10.84 9.50
N GLY A 153 6.03 -10.31 10.67
CA GLY A 153 5.33 -9.20 11.30
C GLY A 153 6.23 -8.39 12.23
N VAL A 154 5.67 -7.91 13.32
CA VAL A 154 6.38 -7.24 14.42
C VAL A 154 6.01 -7.86 15.76
N ASP A 155 6.95 -7.82 16.69
CA ASP A 155 6.73 -8.28 18.07
C ASP A 155 6.67 -7.09 19.01
N LEU A 156 5.54 -6.95 19.71
CA LEU A 156 5.25 -5.88 20.64
C LEU A 156 5.23 -6.43 22.06
N PRO A 157 6.16 -6.04 22.95
CA PRO A 157 6.18 -6.51 24.33
C PRO A 157 4.89 -6.15 25.06
N LEU A 158 4.35 -7.11 25.80
CA LEU A 158 3.20 -6.90 26.69
C LEU A 158 3.28 -7.84 27.89
N LYS A 159 2.42 -7.63 28.87
CA LYS A 159 2.26 -8.59 29.98
C LYS A 159 1.20 -9.62 29.58
N THR A 160 1.36 -10.87 30.00
CA THR A 160 0.30 -11.87 29.83
C THR A 160 -1.00 -11.35 30.44
N GLY A 161 -2.10 -11.44 29.70
CA GLY A 161 -3.39 -10.90 30.11
C GLY A 161 -3.69 -9.48 29.63
N THR A 162 -2.72 -8.76 29.02
CA THR A 162 -2.96 -7.44 28.43
C THR A 162 -4.01 -7.55 27.30
N PRO A 163 -5.07 -6.72 27.30
CA PRO A 163 -6.05 -6.74 26.22
C PRO A 163 -5.44 -6.46 24.84
N VAL A 164 -5.83 -7.23 23.83
CA VAL A 164 -5.48 -7.05 22.42
C VAL A 164 -6.74 -6.75 21.64
N TYR A 165 -6.66 -5.75 20.74
CA TYR A 165 -7.80 -5.23 20.02
C TYR A 165 -7.66 -5.40 18.51
N ALA A 166 -8.79 -5.51 17.81
CA ALA A 166 -8.82 -5.52 16.35
C ALA A 166 -8.39 -4.16 15.80
N ALA A 167 -7.41 -4.17 14.89
CA ALA A 167 -6.87 -2.94 14.34
C ALA A 167 -7.83 -2.21 13.39
N PHE A 168 -8.58 -2.98 12.60
CA PHE A 168 -9.52 -2.51 11.60
C PHE A 168 -10.80 -3.36 11.61
N ASP A 169 -11.86 -2.83 11.02
CA ASP A 169 -13.12 -3.55 10.83
C ASP A 169 -12.92 -4.76 9.91
N GLY A 170 -13.60 -5.87 10.17
CA GLY A 170 -13.54 -7.04 9.31
C GLY A 170 -14.19 -8.28 9.90
N LYS A 171 -13.97 -9.42 9.25
CA LYS A 171 -14.54 -10.72 9.63
C LYS A 171 -13.45 -11.65 10.14
N VAL A 172 -13.70 -12.34 11.26
CA VAL A 172 -12.76 -13.32 11.82
C VAL A 172 -12.69 -14.54 10.90
N ARG A 173 -11.51 -14.74 10.29
CA ARG A 173 -11.24 -15.92 9.45
C ARG A 173 -10.70 -17.08 10.26
N MET A 174 -9.83 -16.82 11.23
CA MET A 174 -9.25 -17.83 12.11
C MET A 174 -9.33 -17.37 13.56
N ALA A 175 -9.69 -18.29 14.45
CA ALA A 175 -9.69 -18.08 15.90
C ALA A 175 -9.38 -19.43 16.58
N LYS A 176 -8.11 -19.85 16.53
CA LYS A 176 -7.70 -21.16 17.05
C LYS A 176 -6.21 -21.22 17.39
N TYR A 177 -5.81 -22.30 18.07
CA TYR A 177 -4.40 -22.61 18.23
C TYR A 177 -3.80 -23.09 16.90
N PHE A 178 -2.70 -22.47 16.47
CA PHE A 178 -1.95 -22.84 15.27
C PHE A 178 -0.45 -23.00 15.60
N ARG A 179 0.18 -24.04 15.07
CA ARG A 179 1.59 -24.33 15.33
C ARG A 179 2.48 -23.15 14.91
N GLY A 180 3.33 -22.67 15.81
CA GLY A 180 4.17 -21.50 15.60
C GLY A 180 3.54 -20.24 16.19
N TYR A 181 2.34 -19.88 15.76
CA TYR A 181 1.61 -18.71 16.26
C TYR A 181 1.02 -18.88 17.65
N GLY A 182 0.78 -20.10 18.12
CA GLY A 182 0.02 -20.32 19.35
C GLY A 182 -1.45 -20.01 19.13
N ASN A 183 -2.12 -19.40 20.12
CA ASN A 183 -3.47 -18.89 19.91
C ASN A 183 -3.42 -17.72 18.91
N LEU A 184 -4.06 -17.94 17.77
CA LEU A 184 -4.04 -17.04 16.64
C LEU A 184 -5.46 -16.57 16.33
N VAL A 185 -5.60 -15.26 16.22
CA VAL A 185 -6.74 -14.63 15.55
C VAL A 185 -6.28 -14.06 14.22
N VAL A 186 -7.04 -14.30 13.16
CA VAL A 186 -6.85 -13.66 11.84
C VAL A 186 -8.16 -12.98 11.46
N ILE A 187 -8.07 -11.69 11.17
CA ILE A 187 -9.20 -10.88 10.72
C ILE A 187 -8.94 -10.50 9.27
N ARG A 188 -9.91 -10.78 8.40
CA ARG A 188 -9.90 -10.33 7.01
C ARG A 188 -10.70 -9.04 6.91
N HIS A 189 -10.21 -8.10 6.11
CA HIS A 189 -10.80 -6.78 5.90
C HIS A 189 -11.36 -6.66 4.47
N GLU A 190 -12.23 -5.68 4.23
CA GLU A 190 -12.98 -5.51 2.96
C GLU A 190 -12.08 -5.27 1.75
N ASN A 191 -10.88 -4.75 1.97
CA ASN A 191 -9.91 -4.44 0.91
C ASN A 191 -8.93 -5.60 0.63
N GLY A 192 -9.18 -6.80 1.18
CA GLY A 192 -8.29 -7.97 1.04
C GLY A 192 -7.05 -7.96 1.94
N LEU A 193 -6.90 -6.96 2.81
CA LEU A 193 -5.93 -6.98 3.91
C LEU A 193 -6.36 -8.06 4.93
N GLU A 194 -5.38 -8.76 5.49
CA GLU A 194 -5.56 -9.57 6.70
C GLU A 194 -4.61 -9.09 7.80
N THR A 195 -5.11 -9.05 9.03
CA THR A 195 -4.32 -8.81 10.23
C THR A 195 -4.25 -10.06 11.10
N PHE A 196 -3.04 -10.36 11.59
CA PHE A 196 -2.76 -11.55 12.40
C PHE A 196 -2.40 -11.13 13.81
N TYR A 197 -2.95 -11.83 14.80
CA TYR A 197 -2.74 -11.60 16.23
C TYR A 197 -2.32 -12.90 16.89
N GLY A 198 -1.00 -13.10 16.99
CA GLY A 198 -0.38 -14.32 17.50
C GLY A 198 0.00 -14.25 18.98
N HIS A 199 0.36 -15.42 19.51
CA HIS A 199 0.86 -15.66 20.86
C HIS A 199 -0.12 -15.32 21.99
N LEU A 200 -1.41 -15.18 21.68
CA LEU A 200 -2.43 -14.82 22.67
C LEU A 200 -2.49 -15.84 23.82
N SER A 201 -2.78 -15.40 25.04
CA SER A 201 -3.10 -16.29 26.16
C SER A 201 -4.54 -16.78 26.11
N LYS A 202 -5.46 -15.96 25.58
CA LYS A 202 -6.88 -16.30 25.42
C LYS A 202 -7.44 -15.65 24.16
N ILE A 203 -8.29 -16.40 23.45
CA ILE A 203 -9.09 -15.92 22.32
C ILE A 203 -10.50 -15.59 22.84
N LEU A 204 -11.06 -14.46 22.41
CA LEU A 204 -12.38 -13.97 22.85
C LEU A 204 -13.41 -13.84 21.73
N VAL A 205 -13.07 -14.30 20.53
CA VAL A 205 -13.90 -14.22 19.32
C VAL A 205 -13.95 -15.57 18.62
N GLU A 206 -14.95 -15.78 17.78
CA GLU A 206 -15.19 -17.00 17.03
C GLU A 206 -15.04 -16.77 15.52
N VAL A 207 -14.80 -17.85 14.77
CA VAL A 207 -14.71 -17.76 13.31
C VAL A 207 -16.07 -17.35 12.74
N GLY A 208 -16.07 -16.34 11.87
CA GLY A 208 -17.27 -15.80 11.25
C GLY A 208 -17.77 -14.51 11.89
N ASP A 209 -17.32 -14.18 13.10
CA ASP A 209 -17.70 -12.94 13.78
C ASP A 209 -17.33 -11.71 12.93
N TRP A 210 -18.27 -10.78 12.82
CA TRP A 210 -17.96 -9.43 12.38
C TRP A 210 -17.38 -8.64 13.55
N ILE A 211 -16.25 -7.98 13.30
CA ILE A 211 -15.48 -7.25 14.29
C ILE A 211 -15.29 -5.83 13.80
N ASN A 212 -15.75 -4.87 14.59
CA ASN A 212 -15.43 -3.45 14.38
C ASN A 212 -14.07 -3.15 15.03
N ALA A 213 -13.33 -2.19 14.49
CA ALA A 213 -12.05 -1.74 15.01
C ALA A 213 -12.18 -1.34 16.49
N GLY A 214 -11.22 -1.78 17.29
CA GLY A 214 -11.21 -1.53 18.73
C GLY A 214 -11.97 -2.54 19.58
N THR A 215 -12.70 -3.49 18.98
CA THR A 215 -13.23 -4.65 19.71
C THR A 215 -12.08 -5.47 20.30
N MET A 216 -12.24 -5.93 21.54
CA MET A 216 -11.27 -6.79 22.21
C MET A 216 -11.41 -8.22 21.65
N ILE A 217 -10.32 -8.74 21.08
CA ILE A 217 -10.32 -10.04 20.39
C ILE A 217 -9.61 -11.14 21.18
N GLY A 218 -8.82 -10.74 22.18
CA GLY A 218 -8.02 -11.66 22.95
C GLY A 218 -7.21 -10.98 24.03
N LEU A 219 -6.45 -11.79 24.75
CA LEU A 219 -5.48 -11.35 25.74
C LEU A 219 -4.08 -11.74 25.28
N GLY A 220 -3.12 -10.84 25.38
CA GLY A 220 -1.71 -11.08 25.08
C GLY A 220 -1.12 -12.19 25.95
N GLY A 221 -0.08 -12.86 25.45
CA GLY A 221 0.49 -14.03 26.12
C GLY A 221 1.80 -14.47 25.51
N SER A 222 2.12 -15.76 25.70
CA SER A 222 3.36 -16.39 25.25
C SER A 222 3.10 -17.82 24.73
N THR A 223 1.98 -18.03 24.03
CA THR A 223 1.62 -19.36 23.49
C THR A 223 2.33 -19.66 22.17
N GLY A 224 2.46 -20.94 21.82
CA GLY A 224 3.13 -21.33 20.56
C GLY A 224 4.65 -21.20 20.63
N ARG A 225 5.27 -20.72 19.56
CA ARG A 225 6.73 -20.54 19.49
C ARG A 225 7.09 -19.11 19.91
N SER A 226 7.12 -18.89 21.23
CA SER A 226 7.45 -17.60 21.83
C SER A 226 8.53 -17.76 22.91
N THR A 227 9.43 -16.79 23.04
CA THR A 227 10.47 -16.73 24.09
C THR A 227 10.05 -15.91 25.31
N GLY A 228 8.88 -15.27 25.28
CA GLY A 228 8.34 -14.45 26.37
C GLY A 228 7.07 -13.71 25.98
N PRO A 229 6.33 -13.11 26.92
CA PRO A 229 5.06 -12.47 26.60
C PRO A 229 5.17 -11.30 25.61
N HIS A 230 4.50 -11.41 24.47
CA HIS A 230 4.40 -10.35 23.44
C HIS A 230 3.16 -10.57 22.55
N LEU A 231 2.75 -9.54 21.82
CA LEU A 231 1.86 -9.67 20.68
C LEU A 231 2.72 -9.80 19.43
N HIS A 232 2.53 -10.88 18.68
CA HIS A 232 3.04 -10.98 17.32
C HIS A 232 1.95 -10.49 16.36
N PHE A 233 2.21 -9.37 15.68
CA PHE A 233 1.26 -8.73 14.79
C PHE A 233 1.75 -8.75 13.35
N GLU A 234 0.93 -9.20 12.40
CA GLU A 234 1.26 -9.17 10.98
C GLU A 234 0.19 -8.44 10.16
N THR A 235 0.63 -7.87 9.05
CA THR A 235 -0.22 -7.38 7.97
C THR A 235 0.06 -8.19 6.70
N ARG A 236 -0.98 -8.74 6.08
CA ARG A 236 -0.87 -9.52 4.85
C ARG A 236 -1.85 -9.04 3.80
N TYR A 237 -1.44 -9.14 2.54
CA TYR A 237 -2.34 -8.97 1.40
C TYR A 237 -2.30 -10.23 0.55
N LYS A 238 -3.44 -10.91 0.39
CA LYS A 238 -3.56 -12.17 -0.38
C LYS A 238 -2.46 -13.19 -0.06
N GLY A 239 -2.19 -13.40 1.23
CA GLY A 239 -1.18 -14.34 1.73
C GLY A 239 0.24 -13.77 1.90
N TYR A 240 0.55 -12.65 1.25
CA TYR A 240 1.87 -12.02 1.31
C TYR A 240 1.99 -11.03 2.46
N ALA A 241 2.89 -11.33 3.39
CA ALA A 241 3.20 -10.44 4.50
C ALA A 241 4.07 -9.25 4.07
N PHE A 242 3.78 -8.08 4.63
CA PHE A 242 4.56 -6.85 4.52
C PHE A 242 4.68 -6.21 5.90
N ASP A 243 5.65 -5.31 6.09
CA ASP A 243 5.92 -4.71 7.40
C ASP A 243 4.72 -3.88 7.92
N PRO A 244 4.12 -4.24 9.07
CA PRO A 244 3.02 -3.48 9.68
C PRO A 244 3.36 -2.03 9.98
N GLN A 245 4.64 -1.70 10.17
CA GLN A 245 5.09 -0.33 10.47
C GLN A 245 4.88 0.65 9.30
N TRP A 246 4.66 0.15 8.07
CA TRP A 246 4.21 0.98 6.95
C TRP A 246 2.81 1.59 7.18
N LEU A 247 1.97 0.91 7.96
CA LEU A 247 0.62 1.37 8.28
C LEU A 247 0.56 2.04 9.65
N ILE A 248 1.19 1.44 10.65
CA ILE A 248 0.99 1.77 12.06
C ILE A 248 2.29 2.26 12.68
N ASP A 249 2.24 3.43 13.32
CA ASP A 249 3.22 3.83 14.31
C ASP A 249 2.82 3.25 15.67
N PHE A 250 3.47 2.16 16.09
CA PHE A 250 3.10 1.48 17.34
C PHE A 250 3.50 2.25 18.59
N SER A 251 4.52 3.12 18.51
CA SER A 251 4.97 3.94 19.63
C SER A 251 3.92 5.01 19.95
N SER A 252 3.51 5.77 18.94
CA SER A 252 2.47 6.80 19.09
C SER A 252 1.04 6.22 19.09
N GLY A 253 0.88 4.98 18.62
CA GLY A 253 -0.42 4.33 18.40
C GLY A 253 -1.19 4.86 17.20
N THR A 254 -0.60 5.72 16.36
CA THR A 254 -1.31 6.35 15.24
C THR A 254 -1.19 5.56 13.94
N LEU A 255 -2.19 5.69 13.07
CA LEU A 255 -2.11 5.22 11.69
C LEU A 255 -1.40 6.27 10.83
N ARG A 256 -0.39 5.86 10.06
CA ARG A 256 0.40 6.75 9.20
C ARG A 256 -0.41 7.26 8.00
N HIS A 257 -1.19 6.38 7.37
CA HIS A 257 -1.89 6.70 6.13
C HIS A 257 -3.30 6.11 6.10
N ARG A 258 -4.27 6.91 5.65
CA ARG A 258 -5.65 6.45 5.36
C ARG A 258 -5.72 5.61 4.09
N LEU A 259 -4.93 5.99 3.10
CA LEU A 259 -4.74 5.31 1.82
C LEU A 259 -3.28 4.91 1.71
N PHE A 260 -3.02 3.62 1.54
CA PHE A 260 -1.68 3.09 1.37
C PHE A 260 -1.54 2.44 0.00
N VAL A 261 -0.53 2.84 -0.77
CA VAL A 261 -0.23 2.21 -2.06
C VAL A 261 0.77 1.08 -1.82
N LEU A 262 0.25 -0.14 -1.74
CA LEU A 262 1.03 -1.35 -1.57
C LEU A 262 1.68 -1.74 -2.90
N LYS A 263 3.01 -1.82 -2.92
CA LYS A 263 3.80 -2.21 -4.09
C LYS A 263 4.37 -3.61 -3.90
N LYS A 264 4.65 -4.33 -4.99
CA LYS A 264 5.29 -5.67 -4.92
C LYS A 264 6.57 -5.70 -4.07
N LYS A 265 7.36 -4.61 -4.09
CA LYS A 265 8.57 -4.51 -3.26
C LYS A 265 8.31 -4.65 -1.76
N HIS A 266 7.14 -4.23 -1.26
CA HIS A 266 6.79 -4.31 0.15
C HIS A 266 6.64 -5.75 0.67
N PHE A 267 6.45 -6.72 -0.22
CA PHE A 267 6.38 -8.14 0.14
C PHE A 267 7.76 -8.79 0.36
N ASN A 268 8.84 -8.08 -0.01
CA ASN A 268 10.19 -8.49 0.29
C ASN A 268 10.47 -8.30 1.79
N ALA A 269 11.07 -9.30 2.42
CA ALA A 269 11.50 -9.25 3.82
C ALA A 269 12.46 -8.09 4.12
N ASP A 270 13.20 -7.61 3.13
CA ASP A 270 14.12 -6.48 3.27
C ASP A 270 13.42 -5.12 3.15
N SER A 271 12.16 -5.09 2.70
CA SER A 271 11.35 -3.86 2.60
C SER A 271 10.68 -3.49 3.93
N LYS A 272 11.48 -3.53 5.01
CA LYS A 272 11.10 -3.02 6.33
C LYS A 272 10.83 -1.51 6.25
N TYR A 273 9.94 -1.02 7.11
CA TYR A 273 9.68 0.40 7.24
C TYR A 273 10.94 1.13 7.70
N VAL A 274 11.24 2.24 7.05
CA VAL A 274 12.29 3.18 7.41
C VAL A 274 11.62 4.52 7.68
N PRO A 275 11.82 5.14 8.87
CA PRO A 275 11.36 6.49 9.17
C PRO A 275 11.77 7.50 8.09
N GLU A 276 10.97 8.53 7.83
CA GLU A 276 11.23 9.48 6.73
C GLU A 276 12.58 10.19 6.86
N ASP A 277 13.02 10.50 8.07
CA ASP A 277 14.32 11.09 8.37
C ASP A 277 15.49 10.15 8.02
N GLU A 278 15.36 8.87 8.37
CA GLU A 278 16.33 7.84 7.98
C GLU A 278 16.28 7.56 6.47
N GLN A 279 15.09 7.63 5.84
CA GLN A 279 14.92 7.42 4.40
C GLN A 279 15.62 8.51 3.59
N VAL A 280 15.58 9.77 4.04
CA VAL A 280 16.32 10.87 3.40
C VAL A 280 17.82 10.61 3.44
N GLU A 281 18.37 10.11 4.55
CA GLU A 281 19.79 9.76 4.64
C GLU A 281 20.14 8.60 3.69
N ILE A 282 19.30 7.57 3.61
CA ILE A 282 19.49 6.44 2.67
C ILE A 282 19.43 6.92 1.22
N ASP A 283 18.44 7.75 0.86
CA ASP A 283 18.27 8.24 -0.52
C ASP A 283 19.48 9.08 -0.95
N ILE A 284 20.07 9.88 -0.06
CA ILE A 284 21.31 10.63 -0.30
C ILE A 284 22.47 9.66 -0.55
N LEU A 285 22.62 8.63 0.30
CA LEU A 285 23.69 7.64 0.19
C LEU A 285 23.56 6.79 -1.09
N GLU A 286 22.35 6.37 -1.45
CA GLU A 286 22.08 5.60 -2.68
C GLU A 286 22.24 6.46 -3.95
N GLY A 287 21.89 7.74 -3.90
CA GLY A 287 22.18 8.69 -4.98
C GLY A 287 23.68 8.79 -5.24
N ASP A 288 24.47 8.98 -4.18
CA ASP A 288 25.93 9.07 -4.25
C ASP A 288 26.59 7.79 -4.82
N THR A 289 26.06 6.61 -4.49
CA THR A 289 26.59 5.35 -5.01
C THR A 289 26.25 5.16 -6.48
N ARG A 290 25.00 5.42 -6.88
CA ARG A 290 24.57 5.32 -8.27
C ARG A 290 25.37 6.29 -9.16
N ASP A 291 25.57 7.53 -8.72
CA ASP A 291 26.34 8.52 -9.46
C ASP A 291 27.82 8.07 -9.64
N ARG A 292 28.40 7.40 -8.63
CA ARG A 292 29.75 6.81 -8.71
C ARG A 292 29.80 5.61 -9.65
N GLU A 293 28.80 4.73 -9.61
CA GLU A 293 28.71 3.57 -10.50
C GLU A 293 28.53 3.98 -11.96
N GLU A 294 27.67 4.98 -12.22
CA GLU A 294 27.49 5.56 -13.56
C GLU A 294 28.77 6.22 -14.07
N ALA A 295 29.47 6.98 -13.21
CA ALA A 295 30.76 7.57 -13.56
C ALA A 295 31.82 6.50 -13.86
N ALA A 296 31.88 5.42 -13.08
CA ALA A 296 32.79 4.30 -13.30
C ALA A 296 32.48 3.55 -14.61
N ALA A 297 31.20 3.27 -14.87
CA ALA A 297 30.75 2.63 -16.11
C ALA A 297 31.06 3.49 -17.34
N LYS A 298 30.86 4.81 -17.25
CA LYS A 298 31.22 5.76 -18.31
C LYS A 298 32.73 5.79 -18.55
N ALA A 299 33.54 5.85 -17.49
CA ALA A 299 35.00 5.82 -17.60
C ALA A 299 35.50 4.50 -18.22
N GLU A 300 34.88 3.36 -17.87
CA GLU A 300 35.20 2.07 -18.47
C GLU A 300 34.81 2.03 -19.95
N ALA A 301 33.64 2.56 -20.32
CA ALA A 301 33.19 2.66 -21.71
C ALA A 301 34.13 3.55 -22.54
N GLU A 302 34.56 4.69 -22.01
CA GLU A 302 35.54 5.58 -22.65
C GLU A 302 36.90 4.90 -22.81
N ARG A 303 37.37 4.16 -21.79
CA ARG A 303 38.62 3.38 -21.87
C ARG A 303 38.53 2.28 -22.93
N LYS A 304 37.42 1.56 -23.01
CA LYS A 304 37.16 0.54 -24.06
C LYS A 304 37.11 1.19 -25.45
N ALA A 305 36.44 2.34 -25.57
CA ALA A 305 36.35 3.09 -26.83
C ALA A 305 37.72 3.64 -27.27
N LEU A 306 38.58 4.04 -26.33
CA LEU A 306 39.95 4.48 -26.62
C LEU A 306 40.85 3.29 -27.02
N ALA A 307 40.69 2.14 -26.38
CA ALA A 307 41.41 0.91 -26.73
C ALA A 307 41.03 0.40 -28.13
N ALA A 308 39.77 0.60 -28.56
CA ALA A 308 39.29 0.26 -29.90
C ALA A 308 39.52 1.36 -30.95
N ALA A 309 40.07 2.52 -30.56
CA ALA A 309 40.24 3.66 -31.46
C ALA A 309 41.29 3.39 -32.54
N GLN A 310 40.96 3.71 -33.78
CA GLN A 310 41.91 3.63 -34.89
C GLN A 310 42.57 4.99 -35.11
N TYR A 311 43.88 5.01 -35.34
CA TYR A 311 44.65 6.24 -35.57
C TYR A 311 45.29 6.25 -36.97
N HIS A 312 45.39 7.44 -37.55
CA HIS A 312 46.12 7.73 -38.77
C HIS A 312 47.27 8.70 -38.47
N THR A 313 48.50 8.36 -38.88
CA THR A 313 49.64 9.29 -38.79
C THR A 313 49.63 10.20 -40.01
N ILE A 314 49.48 11.51 -39.79
CA ILE A 314 49.40 12.53 -40.85
C ILE A 314 50.69 12.57 -41.66
N ARG A 315 50.58 12.57 -42.98
CA ARG A 315 51.68 12.63 -43.95
C ARG A 315 51.61 13.90 -44.80
N SER A 316 52.70 14.20 -45.50
CA SER A 316 52.72 15.32 -46.45
C SER A 316 51.65 15.12 -47.52
N GLY A 317 50.82 16.14 -47.75
CA GLY A 317 49.71 16.12 -48.70
C GLY A 317 48.38 15.60 -48.17
N ASP A 318 48.30 15.12 -46.93
CA ASP A 318 47.01 14.75 -46.34
C ASP A 318 46.15 16.00 -46.03
N THR A 319 44.85 15.89 -46.29
CA THR A 319 43.84 16.88 -45.88
C THR A 319 42.77 16.20 -45.03
N LEU A 320 42.09 16.97 -44.16
CA LEU A 320 40.99 16.45 -43.33
C LEU A 320 39.91 15.76 -44.18
N GLY A 321 39.61 16.30 -45.37
CA GLY A 321 38.66 15.72 -46.31
C GLY A 321 39.13 14.39 -46.90
N ALA A 322 40.38 14.31 -47.35
CA ALA A 322 40.95 13.08 -47.91
C ALA A 322 41.06 11.97 -46.85
N ILE A 323 41.45 12.31 -45.62
CA ILE A 323 41.49 11.36 -44.49
C ILE A 323 40.07 10.90 -44.15
N ALA A 324 39.09 11.81 -44.11
CA ALA A 324 37.71 11.46 -43.81
C ALA A 324 37.14 10.45 -44.82
N ILE A 325 37.35 10.69 -46.12
CA ILE A 325 36.95 9.76 -47.19
C ILE A 325 37.65 8.41 -47.03
N ARG A 326 38.97 8.40 -46.80
CA ARG A 326 39.79 7.19 -46.67
C ARG A 326 39.27 6.23 -45.58
N TYR A 327 38.78 6.78 -44.47
CA TYR A 327 38.30 5.98 -43.33
C TYR A 327 36.77 5.87 -43.25
N GLY A 328 36.05 6.35 -44.27
CA GLY A 328 34.59 6.29 -44.31
C GLY A 328 33.92 7.12 -43.21
N THR A 329 34.45 8.30 -42.92
CA THR A 329 33.95 9.24 -41.90
C THR A 329 33.75 10.63 -42.50
N SER A 330 33.29 11.59 -41.71
CA SER A 330 33.12 12.99 -42.13
C SER A 330 34.18 13.89 -41.49
N VAL A 331 34.48 15.03 -42.13
CA VAL A 331 35.40 16.04 -41.56
C VAL A 331 34.92 16.48 -40.18
N ASN A 332 33.62 16.73 -40.01
CA ASN A 332 33.05 17.10 -38.71
C ASN A 332 33.25 16.01 -37.65
N LYS A 333 33.06 14.74 -38.01
CA LYS A 333 33.28 13.62 -37.08
C LYS A 333 34.77 13.46 -36.74
N LEU A 334 35.66 13.62 -37.71
CA LEU A 334 37.11 13.60 -37.51
C LEU A 334 37.57 14.74 -36.59
N CYS A 335 37.01 15.94 -36.80
CA CYS A 335 37.23 17.12 -35.97
C CYS A 335 36.78 16.88 -34.52
N ASN A 336 35.56 16.37 -34.33
CA ASN A 336 35.00 16.06 -33.00
C ASN A 336 35.82 15.00 -32.25
N LEU A 337 36.24 13.92 -32.94
CA LEU A 337 37.04 12.84 -32.34
C LEU A 337 38.41 13.30 -31.82
N ASN A 338 38.91 14.44 -32.32
CA ASN A 338 40.25 14.93 -32.02
C ASN A 338 40.27 16.30 -31.34
N GLY A 339 39.09 16.89 -31.06
CA GLY A 339 38.98 18.24 -30.50
C GLY A 339 39.64 19.31 -31.38
N ILE A 340 39.59 19.15 -32.71
CA ILE A 340 40.16 20.11 -33.67
C ILE A 340 39.06 20.73 -34.53
N SER A 341 39.32 21.88 -35.11
CA SER A 341 38.41 22.52 -36.06
C SER A 341 38.72 22.11 -37.50
N SER A 342 37.77 22.32 -38.42
CA SER A 342 37.98 22.11 -39.86
C SER A 342 39.04 23.03 -40.48
N ARG A 343 39.44 24.08 -39.75
CA ARG A 343 40.49 25.04 -40.13
C ARG A 343 41.83 24.73 -39.47
N THR A 344 41.91 23.71 -38.63
CA THR A 344 43.14 23.36 -37.91
C THR A 344 44.19 22.85 -38.91
N LEU A 345 45.37 23.47 -38.90
CA LEU A 345 46.50 23.04 -39.73
C LEU A 345 47.00 21.66 -39.28
N LEU A 346 47.06 20.72 -40.22
CA LEU A 346 47.54 19.37 -39.97
C LEU A 346 49.07 19.35 -39.91
N GLN A 347 49.62 18.80 -38.82
CA GLN A 347 51.06 18.66 -38.63
C GLN A 347 51.52 17.26 -39.03
N ILE A 348 52.52 17.20 -39.90
CA ILE A 348 53.11 15.95 -40.36
C ILE A 348 53.67 15.17 -39.15
N GLY A 349 53.40 13.87 -39.09
CA GLY A 349 53.83 12.97 -38.02
C GLY A 349 52.87 12.90 -36.82
N ARG A 350 51.89 13.81 -36.70
CA ARG A 350 50.89 13.74 -35.64
C ARG A 350 49.87 12.64 -35.91
N LYS A 351 49.50 11.88 -34.88
CA LYS A 351 48.42 10.88 -34.95
C LYS A 351 47.06 11.55 -34.80
N LEU A 352 46.13 11.15 -35.65
CA LEU A 352 44.75 11.61 -35.68
C LEU A 352 43.83 10.41 -35.48
N ARG A 353 42.90 10.48 -34.53
CA ARG A 353 41.88 9.46 -34.32
C ARG A 353 40.89 9.47 -35.47
N VAL A 354 40.72 8.34 -36.14
CA VAL A 354 39.86 8.21 -37.33
C VAL A 354 38.63 7.35 -37.08
N LYS A 355 38.61 6.53 -36.03
CA LYS A 355 37.45 5.77 -35.55
C LYS A 355 37.34 5.75 -34.03
#